data_AF-A0A9Y4TYK6-F1
#
_entry.id   AF-A0A9Y4TYK6-F1
#
_cell.length_a   1.000
_cell.length_b   1.000
_cell.length_c   1.000
_cell.angle_alpha   90.00
_cell.angle_beta   90.00
_cell.angle_gamma   90.00
#
_symmetry.space_group_name_H-M   'P 1'
#
loop_
_entity.id
_entity.type
_entity.pdbx_description
1 polymer ?
#
loop_
_entity_poly.entity_id
_entity_poly.type
_entity_poly.pdbx_seq_one_letter_code
_entity_poly.pdbx_strand_id
1 'polypeptide(L)'
;TLVSPPAVYRMMFQQTYAEMKQPSDEWKTVIGGIFLFMGFTGLVVWWQRVYVYPPRPRTFEDDWQAKQLQRILDMRINPIQGISSQWDYEKKQWK
;
A
#
# COMPACT_ATOMS: atom_id res chain seq x y z
N THR A 1 -61.38 22.25 0.86
CA THR A 1 -60.45 21.33 0.17
C THR A 1 -59.74 20.49 1.22
N LEU A 2 -60.08 19.21 1.36
CA LEU A 2 -59.42 18.34 2.33
C LEU A 2 -58.03 17.97 1.79
N VAL A 3 -56.99 18.26 2.57
CA VAL A 3 -55.60 17.91 2.24
C VAL A 3 -55.47 16.39 2.32
N SER A 4 -54.86 15.77 1.31
CA SER A 4 -54.72 14.31 1.24
C SER A 4 -53.71 13.79 2.27
N PRO A 5 -53.85 12.54 2.76
CA PRO A 5 -52.91 11.96 3.73
C PRO A 5 -51.41 12.03 3.33
N PRO A 6 -51.04 11.83 2.05
CA PRO A 6 -49.64 12.00 1.62
C PRO A 6 -49.12 13.43 1.75
N ALA A 7 -49.98 14.44 1.55
CA ALA A 7 -49.60 15.84 1.66
C ALA A 7 -49.36 16.25 3.13
N VAL A 8 -50.15 15.74 4.07
CA VAL A 8 -49.90 15.94 5.51
C VAL A 8 -48.58 15.29 5.93
N TYR A 9 -48.28 14.09 5.42
CA TYR A 9 -47.02 13.41 5.72
C TYR A 9 -45.80 14.23 5.29
N ARG A 10 -45.81 14.81 4.07
CA ARG A 10 -44.72 15.66 3.57
C ARG A 10 -44.60 17.02 4.30
N MET A 11 -45.67 17.50 4.93
CA MET A 11 -45.62 18.72 5.78
C MET A 11 -44.94 18.45 7.12
N MET A 12 -45.09 17.24 7.67
CA MET A 12 -44.48 16.86 8.95
C MET A 12 -43.09 16.24 8.81
N PHE A 13 -42.82 15.53 7.71
CA PHE A 13 -41.58 14.80 7.49
C PHE A 13 -41.02 15.10 6.10
N GLN A 14 -39.76 15.56 6.07
CA GLN A 14 -39.07 15.89 4.83
C GLN A 14 -38.76 14.65 3.97
N GLN A 15 -38.39 13.54 4.61
CA GLN A 15 -38.04 12.28 3.95
C GLN A 15 -38.81 11.10 4.52
N THR A 16 -39.15 10.14 3.64
CA THR A 16 -39.68 8.83 4.07
C THR A 16 -38.56 7.93 4.58
N TYR A 17 -38.88 6.90 5.38
CA TYR A 17 -37.90 5.89 5.80
C TYR A 17 -37.18 5.20 4.61
N ALA A 18 -37.84 5.07 3.47
CA ALA A 18 -37.23 4.52 2.25
C ALA A 18 -36.22 5.49 1.63
N GLU A 19 -36.54 6.79 1.58
CA GLU A 19 -35.62 7.84 1.12
C GLU A 19 -34.39 7.96 2.03
N MET A 20 -34.57 7.82 3.36
CA MET A 20 -33.46 7.84 4.31
C MET A 20 -32.52 6.63 4.18
N LYS A 21 -33.06 5.47 3.79
CA LYS A 21 -32.29 4.22 3.60
C LYS A 21 -31.82 4.03 2.16
N GLN A 22 -32.00 5.01 1.28
CA GLN A 22 -31.55 4.91 -0.10
C GLN A 22 -30.03 4.73 -0.13
N PRO A 23 -29.51 3.67 -0.76
CA PRO A 23 -28.07 3.45 -0.83
C PRO A 23 -27.40 4.54 -1.67
N SER A 24 -26.22 5.00 -1.23
CA SER A 24 -25.38 5.94 -1.98
C SER A 24 -24.26 5.20 -2.72
N ASP A 25 -23.88 5.74 -3.87
CA ASP A 25 -22.78 5.23 -4.71
C ASP A 25 -21.44 5.93 -4.42
N GLU A 26 -21.37 6.69 -3.32
CA GLU A 26 -20.20 7.52 -2.94
C GLU A 26 -18.91 6.71 -2.82
N TRP A 27 -19.00 5.43 -2.45
CA TRP A 27 -17.87 4.53 -2.35
C TRP A 27 -17.07 4.44 -3.66
N LYS A 28 -17.73 4.57 -4.83
CA LYS A 28 -17.07 4.57 -6.14
C LYS A 28 -16.17 5.79 -6.30
N THR A 29 -16.67 6.96 -5.92
CA THR A 29 -15.91 8.22 -5.96
C THR A 29 -14.76 8.20 -4.96
N VAL A 30 -14.98 7.67 -3.76
CA VAL A 30 -13.92 7.53 -2.74
C VAL A 30 -12.79 6.65 -3.24
N ILE A 31 -13.12 5.46 -3.76
CA ILE A 31 -12.13 4.53 -4.31
C ILE A 31 -11.41 5.14 -5.52
N GLY A 32 -12.15 5.78 -6.43
CA GLY A 32 -11.57 6.48 -7.59
C GLY A 32 -10.57 7.56 -7.18
N GLY A 33 -10.92 8.37 -6.18
CA GLY A 33 -10.03 9.39 -5.62
C GLY A 33 -8.76 8.80 -5.04
N ILE A 34 -8.87 7.72 -4.26
CA ILE A 34 -7.71 7.02 -3.67
C ILE A 34 -6.74 6.55 -4.76
N PHE A 35 -7.24 5.88 -5.80
CA PHE A 35 -6.39 5.37 -6.88
C PHE A 35 -5.75 6.49 -7.71
N LEU A 36 -6.45 7.59 -7.92
CA LEU A 36 -5.91 8.76 -8.61
C LEU A 36 -4.72 9.34 -7.85
N PHE A 37 -4.87 9.59 -6.55
CA PHE A 37 -3.79 10.15 -5.74
C PHE A 37 -2.63 9.16 -5.53
N MET A 38 -2.93 7.87 -5.41
CA MET A 38 -1.89 6.82 -5.34
C MET A 38 -1.08 6.76 -6.63
N GLY A 39 -1.75 6.79 -7.80
CA GLY A 39 -1.09 6.83 -9.10
C GLY A 39 -0.25 8.09 -9.28
N PHE A 40 -0.79 9.26 -8.91
CA PHE A 40 -0.06 10.52 -8.95
C PHE A 40 1.18 10.52 -8.05
N THR A 41 1.06 9.98 -6.84
CA THR A 41 2.20 9.82 -5.91
C THR A 41 3.29 8.93 -6.51
N GLY A 42 2.90 7.84 -7.20
CA GLY A 42 3.84 6.99 -7.93
C GLY A 42 4.63 7.73 -9.02
N LEU A 43 3.96 8.62 -9.77
CA LEU A 43 4.62 9.46 -10.78
C LEU A 43 5.63 10.43 -10.16
N VAL A 44 5.29 11.04 -9.03
CA VAL A 44 6.20 11.94 -8.29
C VAL A 44 7.44 11.18 -7.81
N VAL A 45 7.27 10.00 -7.22
CA VAL A 45 8.39 9.15 -6.76
C VAL A 45 9.29 8.73 -7.93
N TRP A 46 8.70 8.35 -9.07
CA TRP A 46 9.45 8.03 -10.28
C TRP A 46 10.27 9.22 -10.77
N TRP A 47 9.68 10.42 -10.84
CA TRP A 47 10.40 11.63 -11.24
C TRP A 47 11.57 11.95 -10.29
N GLN A 48 11.35 11.86 -8.97
CA GLN A 48 12.42 12.01 -7.98
C GLN A 48 13.55 11.00 -8.20
N ARG A 49 13.22 9.75 -8.55
CA ARG A 49 14.20 8.69 -8.80
C ARG A 49 15.09 8.92 -10.01
N VAL A 50 14.58 9.58 -11.04
CA VAL A 50 15.31 9.85 -12.28
C VAL A 50 16.14 11.13 -12.16
N TYR A 51 15.59 12.20 -11.58
CA TYR A 51 16.18 13.53 -11.65
C TYR A 51 16.74 14.08 -10.34
N VAL A 52 16.31 13.58 -9.18
CA VAL A 52 16.68 14.15 -7.87
C VAL A 52 17.67 13.25 -7.13
N TYR A 53 17.46 11.93 -7.12
CA TYR A 53 18.30 11.04 -6.34
C TYR A 53 19.66 10.78 -7.02
N PRO A 54 20.76 10.82 -6.26
CA PRO A 54 22.09 10.50 -6.77
C PRO A 54 22.18 9.03 -7.23
N PRO A 55 23.23 8.67 -8.00
CA PRO A 55 23.48 7.27 -8.32
C PRO A 55 23.62 6.44 -7.05
N ARG A 56 23.13 5.19 -7.11
CA ARG A 56 23.27 4.24 -5.99
C ARG A 56 24.76 4.01 -5.72
N PRO A 57 25.17 3.92 -4.44
CA PRO A 57 26.57 3.68 -4.14
C PRO A 57 26.97 2.28 -4.60
N ARG A 58 28.26 2.12 -4.88
CA ARG A 58 28.87 0.87 -5.38
C ARG A 58 28.51 -0.36 -4.55
N THR A 59 28.26 -0.20 -3.25
CA THR A 59 27.92 -1.30 -2.35
C THR A 59 26.60 -2.00 -2.66
N PHE A 60 25.78 -1.43 -3.55
CA PHE A 60 24.56 -2.05 -4.09
C PHE A 60 24.78 -2.76 -5.44
N GLU A 61 26.00 -2.84 -5.94
CA GLU A 61 26.34 -3.70 -7.08
C GLU A 61 26.26 -5.18 -6.66
N ASP A 62 25.81 -6.04 -7.58
CA ASP A 62 25.54 -7.45 -7.28
C ASP A 62 26.79 -8.21 -6.79
N ASP A 63 27.97 -7.89 -7.32
CA ASP A 63 29.22 -8.52 -6.91
C ASP A 63 29.63 -8.12 -5.48
N TRP A 64 29.43 -6.85 -5.12
CA TRP A 64 29.68 -6.35 -3.77
C TRP A 64 28.69 -6.95 -2.79
N GLN A 65 27.40 -7.02 -3.15
CA GLN A 65 26.38 -7.64 -2.33
C GLN A 65 26.67 -9.12 -2.09
N ALA A 66 27.10 -9.86 -3.12
CA ALA A 66 27.50 -11.27 -2.97
C ALA A 66 28.72 -11.43 -2.05
N LYS A 67 29.77 -10.62 -2.21
CA LYS A 67 30.94 -10.63 -1.33
C LYS A 67 30.58 -10.27 0.11
N GLN A 68 29.71 -9.29 0.29
CA GLN A 68 29.24 -8.87 1.61
C GLN A 68 28.39 -9.96 2.26
N LEU A 69 27.52 -10.63 1.51
CA LEU A 69 26.73 -11.76 1.98
C LEU A 69 27.62 -12.93 2.39
N GLN A 70 28.62 -13.28 1.59
CA GLN A 70 29.61 -14.29 1.95
C GLN A 70 30.31 -13.94 3.26
N ARG A 71 30.75 -12.68 3.41
CA ARG A 71 31.37 -12.20 4.66
C ARG A 71 30.42 -12.31 5.86
N ILE A 72 29.14 -11.97 5.69
CA ILE A 72 28.10 -12.09 6.74
C ILE A 72 27.98 -13.54 7.20
N LEU A 73 27.97 -14.49 6.27
CA LEU A 73 27.90 -15.92 6.53
C LEU A 73 29.18 -16.44 7.19
N ASP A 74 30.36 -16.04 6.69
CA ASP A 74 31.65 -16.43 7.25
C ASP A 74 31.81 -15.96 8.70
N MET A 75 31.31 -14.76 9.02
CA MET A 75 31.30 -14.21 10.38
C MET A 75 30.12 -14.73 11.22
N ARG A 76 29.24 -15.57 10.67
CA ARG A 76 28.05 -16.13 11.31
C ARG A 76 27.18 -15.08 12.01
N ILE A 77 26.92 -13.95 11.35
CA ILE A 77 26.09 -12.87 11.93
C ILE A 77 24.67 -13.38 12.21
N ASN A 78 24.20 -13.19 13.44
CA ASN A 78 22.87 -13.62 13.91
C ASN A 78 22.57 -15.11 13.64
N PRO A 79 23.34 -16.05 14.22
CA PRO A 79 23.32 -17.45 13.82
C PRO A 79 22.16 -18.27 14.38
N ILE A 80 21.32 -17.72 15.28
CA ILE A 80 20.21 -18.46 15.91
C ILE A 80 18.91 -18.24 15.13
N GLN A 81 18.53 -16.97 14.89
CA GLN A 81 17.25 -16.60 14.25
C GLN A 81 17.42 -15.76 12.98
N GLY A 82 18.64 -15.33 12.66
CA GLY A 82 18.91 -14.41 11.56
C GLY A 82 19.41 -15.08 10.29
N ILE A 83 19.95 -14.27 9.37
CA ILE A 83 20.37 -14.69 8.02
C ILE A 83 21.31 -15.90 8.07
N SER A 84 22.29 -15.90 8.98
CA SER A 84 23.25 -17.00 9.09
C SER A 84 22.63 -18.31 9.57
N SER A 85 21.47 -18.28 10.25
CA SER A 85 20.79 -19.51 10.67
C SER A 85 20.05 -20.19 9.51
N GLN A 86 19.74 -19.44 8.45
CA GLN A 86 19.08 -19.93 7.23
C GLN A 86 20.06 -20.48 6.19
N TRP A 87 21.37 -20.44 6.44
CA TRP A 87 22.39 -20.99 5.55
C TRP A 87 22.83 -22.39 6.00
N ASP A 88 22.87 -23.34 5.08
CA ASP A 88 23.47 -24.66 5.26
C ASP A 88 24.96 -24.58 4.96
N TYR A 89 25.79 -24.59 6.01
CA TYR A 89 27.24 -24.48 5.91
C TYR A 89 27.90 -25.76 5.37
N GLU A 90 27.24 -26.92 5.48
CA GLU A 90 27.77 -28.19 4.95
C GLU A 90 27.57 -28.26 3.45
N LYS A 91 26.36 -27.90 2.98
CA LYS A 91 26.00 -27.95 1.57
C LYS A 91 26.29 -26.66 0.80
N LYS A 92 26.69 -25.59 1.50
CA LYS A 92 26.93 -24.25 0.95
C LYS A 92 25.76 -23.74 0.12
N GLN A 93 24.55 -23.85 0.68
CA GLN A 93 23.31 -23.37 0.06
C GLN A 93 22.35 -22.82 1.11
N TRP A 94 21.33 -22.07 0.69
CA TRP A 94 20.24 -21.70 1.58
C TRP A 94 19.46 -22.96 2.01
N LYS A 95 19.08 -23.00 3.28
CA LYS A 95 18.27 -24.09 3.86
C LYS A 95 16.87 -24.14 3.26
#